data_AF-A0AA95H1X5-F1
#
_entry.id   AF-A0AA95H1X5-F1
#
_cell.length_a   1.000
_cell.length_b   1.000
_cell.length_c   1.000
_cell.angle_alpha   90.00
_cell.angle_beta   90.00
_cell.angle_gamma   90.00
#
_symmetry.space_group_name_H-M   'P 1'
#
loop_
_entity.id
_entity.type
_entity.pdbx_description
1 polymer ?
#
loop_
_entity_poly.entity_id
_entity_poly.type
_entity_poly.pdbx_seq_one_letter_code
_entity_poly.pdbx_strand_id
1 'polypeptide(L)'
;MSIINLYKNSEEISYVTGTLIEISDRDFLNLEITCEEDLDIEVYLEDYKLPLIYSTTKKLFYTKEDRIFRESFGYSNLRVFINGEIYKDFAFKIKTNMEKFNHITNMVLFLLKNNDRVLDICLSRTKYKLGIQHTGAATFETVISTAEEIIEFLQIKSLHFKSILRKRLMLHKEEKNEFNLSNIDPYEIINNIDNLYYNRDEDSLKIKGKSYSLNNIKRNNYIESYDVEENRVILGGLISIKNILIDINSKITQDKNLEYISYEKEYSDFRGFHSEYSIEDLYLYVTTNGMIKRIDYLLSSIEILLFDLKKKLFIKFTGFLYPNNSLHVKNSSFYKHIFEKFFYWYNLGEPSLGANENLIKIRSASKIYEIYCLYKFIDLLYTNGWVVTRQKEHDFFKNFIPSEIEFQKNHYSLKLLYDKTIYPFSKETKNNELVYLDHNKKSNYRYYTPDFIIKVKDLKKEVRYFIFDAKYSDISTLARFNVLDKLYKKYFTNLAVFNEENKSFTSTQIYSVIALHPFGKNQLTKWHKIKGFRIFPMIESCQLSFESNFLEDYIKYFEFD
;
A
#
# COMPACT_ATOMS: atom_id res chain seq x y z
N MET A 1 -23.49 34.27 1.81
CA MET A 1 -22.42 33.39 2.37
C MET A 1 -23.03 32.02 2.67
N SER A 2 -22.54 30.94 2.06
CA SER A 2 -23.24 29.64 2.12
C SER A 2 -22.81 28.83 3.34
N ILE A 3 -23.78 28.39 4.15
CA ILE A 3 -23.55 27.55 5.32
C ILE A 3 -23.79 26.10 4.89
N ILE A 4 -22.86 25.21 5.23
CA ILE A 4 -22.97 23.78 4.95
C ILE A 4 -22.83 23.03 6.25
N ASN A 5 -23.88 22.32 6.62
CA ASN A 5 -23.97 21.47 7.79
C ASN A 5 -23.98 20.01 7.34
N LEU A 6 -23.12 19.21 7.95
CA LEU A 6 -23.04 17.77 7.71
C LEU A 6 -23.57 17.06 8.96
N TYR A 7 -24.53 16.16 8.77
CA TYR A 7 -25.15 15.42 9.86
C TYR A 7 -24.79 13.93 9.74
N LYS A 8 -24.43 13.33 10.87
CA LYS A 8 -24.19 11.90 11.08
C LYS A 8 -25.20 11.37 12.08
N ASN A 9 -26.00 10.38 11.69
CA ASN A 9 -27.06 9.80 12.52
C ASN A 9 -27.95 10.88 13.16
N SER A 10 -28.34 11.88 12.36
CA SER A 10 -29.10 13.07 12.79
C SER A 10 -28.39 14.04 13.76
N GLU A 11 -27.08 13.88 14.02
CA GLU A 11 -26.26 14.79 14.83
C GLU A 11 -25.31 15.61 13.94
N GLU A 12 -25.19 16.92 14.19
CA GLU A 12 -24.31 17.79 13.40
C GLU A 12 -22.83 17.53 13.73
N ILE A 13 -22.02 17.33 12.68
CA ILE A 13 -20.57 17.13 12.82
C ILE A 13 -19.87 18.50 12.79
N SER A 14 -19.15 18.82 13.87
CA SER A 14 -18.21 19.93 13.85
C SER A 14 -16.99 19.56 12.99
N TYR A 15 -16.75 20.35 11.94
CA TYR A 15 -15.70 20.10 10.97
C TYR A 15 -14.71 21.26 10.88
N VAL A 16 -13.42 20.93 10.93
CA VAL A 16 -12.33 21.84 10.65
C VAL A 16 -11.74 21.48 9.28
N THR A 17 -11.58 22.48 8.41
CA THR A 17 -11.04 22.26 7.07
C THR A 17 -9.68 21.58 7.12
N GLY A 18 -9.57 20.43 6.45
CA GLY A 18 -8.33 19.63 6.39
C GLY A 18 -8.23 18.49 7.42
N THR A 19 -9.22 18.31 8.31
CA THR A 19 -9.25 17.15 9.22
C THR A 19 -10.01 15.95 8.63
N LEU A 20 -9.60 14.74 9.02
CA LEU A 20 -10.31 13.49 8.68
C LEU A 20 -11.49 13.26 9.62
N ILE A 21 -12.67 13.02 9.06
CA ILE A 21 -13.89 12.67 9.80
C ILE A 21 -13.99 11.15 9.91
N GLU A 22 -14.04 10.59 11.11
CA GLU A 22 -14.24 9.16 11.31
C GLU A 22 -15.72 8.77 11.29
N ILE A 23 -16.07 7.81 10.44
CA ILE A 23 -17.43 7.30 10.26
C ILE A 23 -17.44 5.79 10.07
N SER A 24 -18.56 5.17 10.42
CA SER A 24 -18.86 3.77 10.15
C SER A 24 -19.59 3.64 8.81
N ASP A 25 -19.39 2.56 8.09
CA ASP A 25 -20.14 2.25 6.87
C ASP A 25 -21.65 2.06 7.11
N ARG A 26 -22.07 1.93 8.38
CA ARG A 26 -23.46 1.82 8.81
C ARG A 26 -24.11 3.16 9.17
N ASP A 27 -23.32 4.22 9.29
CA ASP A 27 -23.81 5.53 9.67
C ASP A 27 -24.68 6.12 8.56
N PHE A 28 -25.75 6.79 8.99
CA PHE A 28 -26.58 7.60 8.12
C PHE A 28 -25.96 8.99 7.99
N LEU A 29 -25.92 9.52 6.76
CA LEU A 29 -25.43 10.85 6.49
C LEU A 29 -26.44 11.64 5.68
N ASN A 30 -26.56 12.92 6.04
CA ASN A 30 -27.25 13.93 5.24
C ASN A 30 -26.47 15.25 5.30
N LEU A 31 -26.58 16.02 4.24
CA LEU A 31 -25.94 17.31 4.10
C LEU A 31 -27.02 18.37 3.86
N GLU A 32 -26.96 19.47 4.61
CA GLU A 32 -27.82 20.64 4.44
C GLU A 32 -26.97 21.84 4.00
N ILE A 33 -27.43 22.53 2.95
CA ILE A 33 -26.76 23.70 2.36
C ILE A 33 -27.75 24.86 2.39
N THR A 34 -27.40 25.89 3.14
CA THR A 34 -28.11 27.16 3.15
C THR A 34 -27.34 28.15 2.29
N CYS A 35 -27.96 28.64 1.22
CA CYS A 35 -27.34 29.56 0.28
C CYS A 35 -28.35 30.60 -0.21
N GLU A 36 -27.86 31.64 -0.89
CA GLU A 36 -28.73 32.63 -1.57
C GLU A 36 -29.45 31.95 -2.76
N GLU A 37 -30.64 32.45 -3.10
CA GLU A 37 -31.44 31.98 -4.24
C GLU A 37 -30.61 32.19 -5.55
N ASP A 38 -30.71 31.27 -6.53
CA ASP A 38 -30.03 31.27 -7.86
C ASP A 38 -28.58 30.72 -7.99
N LEU A 39 -28.08 29.90 -7.06
CA LEU A 39 -26.77 29.24 -7.20
C LEU A 39 -26.85 27.83 -7.80
N ASP A 40 -25.93 27.49 -8.72
CA ASP A 40 -25.78 26.13 -9.24
C ASP A 40 -24.96 25.29 -8.26
N ILE A 41 -25.59 24.29 -7.63
CA ILE A 41 -25.00 23.49 -6.57
C ILE A 41 -24.91 22.04 -7.00
N GLU A 42 -23.71 21.50 -6.90
CA GLU A 42 -23.47 20.08 -7.16
C GLU A 42 -22.71 19.46 -5.99
N VAL A 43 -23.21 18.33 -5.50
CA VAL A 43 -22.52 17.55 -4.47
C VAL A 43 -22.06 16.24 -5.08
N TYR A 44 -20.77 15.96 -4.93
CA TYR A 44 -20.14 14.75 -5.42
C TYR A 44 -19.55 13.97 -4.26
N LEU A 45 -19.93 12.70 -4.16
CA LEU A 45 -19.20 11.71 -3.39
C LEU A 45 -18.23 11.02 -4.35
N GLU A 46 -16.94 11.29 -4.23
CA GLU A 46 -15.94 10.94 -5.25
C GLU A 46 -16.35 11.43 -6.64
N ASP A 47 -16.75 10.50 -7.50
CA ASP A 47 -17.17 10.72 -8.89
C ASP A 47 -18.71 10.62 -9.04
N TYR A 48 -19.43 10.30 -7.95
CA TYR A 48 -20.89 10.11 -7.94
C TYR A 48 -21.61 11.39 -7.49
N LYS A 49 -22.44 11.95 -8.38
CA LYS A 49 -23.30 13.09 -8.03
C LYS A 49 -24.42 12.65 -7.08
N LEU A 50 -24.48 13.25 -5.90
CA LEU A 50 -25.56 13.04 -4.94
C LEU A 50 -26.80 13.87 -5.33
N PRO A 51 -28.01 13.29 -5.24
CA PRO A 51 -29.23 14.03 -5.54
C PRO A 51 -29.52 15.05 -4.43
N LEU A 52 -29.75 16.29 -4.83
CA LEU A 52 -30.17 17.39 -3.95
C LEU A 52 -31.68 17.64 -4.07
N ILE A 53 -32.30 17.93 -2.94
CA ILE A 53 -33.72 18.31 -2.84
C ILE A 53 -33.77 19.72 -2.27
N TYR A 54 -34.52 20.61 -2.92
CA TYR A 54 -34.76 21.95 -2.39
C TYR A 54 -36.01 21.97 -1.50
N SER A 55 -35.87 22.46 -0.27
CA SER A 55 -36.98 22.68 0.65
C SER A 55 -37.41 24.15 0.62
N THR A 56 -38.59 24.43 0.07
CA THR A 56 -39.15 25.79 0.01
C THR A 56 -39.49 26.36 1.38
N THR A 57 -39.86 25.50 2.34
CA THR A 57 -40.23 25.91 3.70
C THR A 57 -39.02 26.28 4.56
N LYS A 58 -37.91 25.55 4.41
CA LYS A 58 -36.67 25.80 5.15
C LYS A 58 -35.66 26.67 4.39
N LYS A 59 -35.93 26.98 3.11
CA LYS A 59 -35.02 27.69 2.19
C LYS A 59 -33.61 27.09 2.17
N LEU A 60 -33.52 25.77 2.07
CA LEU A 60 -32.25 25.04 2.03
C LEU A 60 -32.27 23.89 1.03
N PHE A 61 -31.09 23.53 0.53
CA PHE A 61 -30.87 22.29 -0.23
C PHE A 61 -30.41 21.20 0.72
N TYR A 62 -30.94 19.98 0.57
CA TYR A 62 -30.51 18.85 1.37
C TYR A 62 -30.40 17.55 0.58
N THR A 63 -29.53 16.65 1.04
CA THR A 63 -29.51 15.26 0.59
C THR A 63 -30.43 14.41 1.46
N LYS A 64 -31.02 13.36 0.91
CA LYS A 64 -31.74 12.36 1.73
C LYS A 64 -30.76 11.73 2.72
N GLU A 65 -31.24 11.47 3.93
CA GLU A 65 -30.52 10.67 4.92
C GLU A 65 -30.42 9.23 4.41
N ASP A 66 -29.20 8.79 4.14
CA ASP A 66 -28.91 7.45 3.63
C ASP A 66 -27.52 6.98 4.08
N ARG A 67 -27.26 5.67 3.99
CA ARG A 67 -25.96 5.06 4.27
C ARG A 67 -25.08 5.12 3.04
N ILE A 68 -24.62 6.34 2.71
CA ILE A 68 -23.84 6.60 1.49
C ILE A 68 -22.50 5.84 1.45
N PHE A 69 -21.93 5.49 2.61
CA PHE A 69 -20.66 4.77 2.73
C PHE A 69 -20.79 3.26 2.95
N ARG A 70 -22.00 2.70 2.86
CA ARG A 70 -22.25 1.28 3.15
C ARG A 70 -21.39 0.30 2.35
N GLU A 71 -20.98 0.67 1.14
CA GLU A 71 -20.15 -0.17 0.26
C GLU A 71 -18.69 0.31 0.22
N SER A 72 -18.36 1.28 1.06
CA SER A 72 -17.04 1.87 1.16
C SER A 72 -16.25 1.26 2.32
N PHE A 73 -14.93 1.35 2.21
CA PHE A 73 -13.95 0.94 3.22
C PHE A 73 -12.64 1.69 2.93
N GLY A 74 -12.04 2.32 3.94
CA GLY A 74 -10.88 3.18 3.77
C GLY A 74 -11.23 4.65 3.69
N TYR A 75 -10.61 5.39 2.77
CA TYR A 75 -10.74 6.85 2.69
C TYR A 75 -11.67 7.28 1.56
N SER A 76 -12.47 8.33 1.78
CA SER A 76 -13.29 8.92 0.73
C SER A 76 -13.53 10.41 0.93
N ASN A 77 -13.82 11.13 -0.16
CA ASN A 77 -14.07 12.56 -0.17
C ASN A 77 -15.48 12.91 -0.66
N LEU A 78 -16.11 13.87 0.02
CA LEU A 78 -17.34 14.53 -0.42
C LEU A 78 -17.01 15.98 -0.79
N ARG A 79 -17.31 16.35 -2.03
CA ARG A 79 -17.05 17.69 -2.58
C ARG A 79 -18.36 18.42 -2.84
N VAL A 80 -18.44 19.66 -2.41
CA VAL A 80 -19.54 20.57 -2.70
C VAL A 80 -19.04 21.64 -3.65
N PHE A 81 -19.62 21.69 -4.84
CA PHE A 81 -19.37 22.72 -5.84
C PHE A 81 -20.49 23.75 -5.80
N ILE A 82 -20.11 25.02 -5.89
CA ILE A 82 -21.03 26.15 -6.06
C ILE A 82 -20.55 26.93 -7.27
N ASN A 83 -21.41 27.10 -8.29
CA ASN A 83 -21.10 27.75 -9.56
C ASN A 83 -19.85 27.18 -10.27
N GLY A 84 -19.64 25.85 -10.15
CA GLY A 84 -18.50 25.15 -10.76
C GLY A 84 -17.19 25.21 -9.98
N GLU A 85 -17.11 25.96 -8.86
CA GLU A 85 -15.93 26.00 -8.00
C GLU A 85 -16.09 25.12 -6.76
N ILE A 86 -15.00 24.49 -6.29
CA ILE A 86 -15.00 23.68 -5.06
C ILE A 86 -15.16 24.63 -3.87
N TYR A 87 -16.32 24.57 -3.22
CA TYR A 87 -16.63 25.37 -2.05
C TYR A 87 -16.23 24.67 -0.74
N LYS A 88 -16.47 23.36 -0.64
CA LYS A 88 -16.00 22.53 0.49
C LYS A 88 -15.58 21.14 0.01
N ASP A 89 -14.57 20.58 0.70
CA ASP A 89 -14.10 19.20 0.54
C ASP A 89 -14.02 18.55 1.92
N PHE A 90 -14.76 17.47 2.14
CA PHE A 90 -14.80 16.70 3.38
C PHE A 90 -14.08 15.37 3.15
N ALA A 91 -13.06 15.08 3.96
CA ALA A 91 -12.34 13.81 3.94
C ALA A 91 -12.85 12.89 5.05
N PHE A 92 -13.16 11.65 4.71
CA PHE A 92 -13.70 10.64 5.63
C PHE A 92 -12.75 9.45 5.75
N LYS A 93 -12.61 8.94 6.98
CA LYS A 93 -12.06 7.63 7.30
C LYS A 93 -13.22 6.69 7.66
N ILE A 94 -13.44 5.68 6.83
CA ILE A 94 -14.59 4.78 6.90
C ILE A 94 -14.18 3.46 7.54
N LYS A 95 -14.76 3.18 8.70
CA LYS A 95 -14.61 1.92 9.44
C LYS A 95 -15.74 0.96 9.07
N THR A 96 -15.49 -0.33 9.27
CA THR A 96 -16.43 -1.40 8.93
C THR A 96 -16.53 -2.42 10.07
N ASN A 97 -17.60 -3.21 10.08
CA ASN A 97 -17.72 -4.34 11.01
C ASN A 97 -16.73 -5.48 10.69
N MET A 98 -16.58 -6.40 11.64
CA MET A 98 -15.69 -7.55 11.53
C MET A 98 -16.01 -8.47 10.33
N GLU A 99 -17.28 -8.73 10.04
CA GLU A 99 -17.66 -9.65 8.96
C GLU A 99 -17.22 -9.13 7.59
N LYS A 100 -17.50 -7.85 7.31
CA LYS A 100 -17.10 -7.21 6.05
C LYS A 100 -15.58 -7.00 6.02
N PHE A 101 -14.94 -6.68 7.15
CA PHE A 101 -13.48 -6.63 7.26
C PHE A 101 -12.85 -7.96 6.86
N ASN A 102 -13.27 -9.08 7.48
CA ASN A 102 -12.77 -10.42 7.16
C ASN A 102 -12.98 -10.77 5.68
N HIS A 103 -14.11 -10.39 5.10
CA HIS A 103 -14.36 -10.60 3.68
C HIS A 103 -13.36 -9.80 2.81
N ILE A 104 -13.12 -8.52 3.11
CA ILE A 104 -12.13 -7.69 2.40
C ILE A 104 -10.74 -8.29 2.55
N THR A 105 -10.36 -8.68 3.76
CA THR A 105 -9.09 -9.33 4.07
C THR A 105 -8.88 -10.59 3.24
N ASN A 106 -9.87 -11.49 3.18
CA ASN A 106 -9.79 -12.72 2.39
C ASN A 106 -9.63 -12.43 0.89
N MET A 107 -10.30 -11.40 0.36
CA MET A 107 -10.11 -10.98 -1.03
C MET A 107 -8.68 -10.48 -1.27
N VAL A 108 -8.14 -9.66 -0.37
CA VAL A 108 -6.79 -9.10 -0.50
C VAL A 108 -5.72 -10.20 -0.39
N LEU A 109 -5.87 -11.14 0.55
CA LEU A 109 -4.97 -12.29 0.67
C LEU A 109 -5.01 -13.18 -0.59
N PHE A 110 -6.20 -13.41 -1.15
CA PHE A 110 -6.33 -14.14 -2.41
C PHE A 110 -5.63 -13.41 -3.57
N LEU A 111 -5.75 -12.09 -3.64
CA LEU A 111 -5.09 -11.28 -4.65
C LEU A 111 -3.56 -11.31 -4.51
N LEU A 112 -3.05 -11.25 -3.29
CA LEU A 112 -1.62 -11.35 -3.00
C LEU A 112 -1.01 -12.67 -3.45
N LYS A 113 -1.69 -13.78 -3.17
CA LYS A 113 -1.26 -15.10 -3.63
C LYS A 113 -1.08 -15.17 -5.15
N ASN A 114 -1.90 -14.43 -5.90
CA ASN A 114 -1.86 -14.41 -7.36
C ASN A 114 -0.91 -13.35 -7.93
N ASN A 115 -0.71 -12.23 -7.22
CA ASN A 115 0.22 -11.17 -7.60
C ASN A 115 0.56 -10.28 -6.38
N ASP A 116 1.80 -10.39 -5.90
CA ASP A 116 2.32 -9.68 -4.72
C ASP A 116 2.22 -8.15 -4.80
N ARG A 117 2.11 -7.60 -6.02
CA ARG A 117 2.04 -6.15 -6.27
C ARG A 117 0.62 -5.64 -6.45
N VAL A 118 -0.40 -6.48 -6.29
CA VAL A 118 -1.80 -6.04 -6.34
C VAL A 118 -2.14 -5.14 -5.16
N LEU A 119 -1.46 -5.28 -4.02
CA LEU A 119 -1.56 -4.31 -2.94
C LEU A 119 -1.19 -2.90 -3.40
N ASP A 120 -0.16 -2.75 -4.23
CA ASP A 120 0.19 -1.43 -4.75
C ASP A 120 -0.98 -0.86 -5.57
N ILE A 121 -1.76 -1.65 -6.30
CA ILE A 121 -2.94 -1.15 -7.05
C ILE A 121 -4.12 -0.86 -6.13
N CYS A 122 -4.40 -1.77 -5.19
CA CYS A 122 -5.49 -1.63 -4.22
C CYS A 122 -5.23 -0.45 -3.28
N LEU A 123 -3.95 -0.17 -2.98
CA LEU A 123 -3.51 0.85 -2.03
C LEU A 123 -2.92 2.11 -2.68
N SER A 124 -2.70 2.16 -4.00
CA SER A 124 -2.05 3.32 -4.65
C SER A 124 -2.97 4.52 -4.90
N ARG A 125 -2.51 5.63 -4.35
CA ARG A 125 -2.46 7.01 -4.86
C ARG A 125 -3.39 7.33 -6.04
N THR A 126 -4.45 8.09 -5.74
CA THR A 126 -4.67 9.31 -6.53
C THR A 126 -4.03 10.49 -5.83
N LYS A 127 -3.17 11.20 -6.58
CA LYS A 127 -2.48 12.41 -6.14
C LYS A 127 -3.52 13.51 -5.85
N TYR A 128 -3.88 13.67 -4.59
CA TYR A 128 -4.19 14.99 -4.06
C TYR A 128 -3.39 15.15 -2.78
N LYS A 129 -2.40 16.05 -2.82
CA LYS A 129 -1.79 16.56 -1.59
C LYS A 129 -2.89 17.35 -0.91
N LEU A 130 -3.51 16.82 0.15
CA LEU A 130 -4.01 17.71 1.19
C LEU A 130 -2.83 18.61 1.54
N GLY A 131 -3.04 19.93 1.57
CA GLY A 131 -2.02 20.92 1.89
C GLY A 131 -1.57 20.83 3.35
N ILE A 132 -1.11 19.65 3.76
CA ILE A 132 -0.57 19.36 5.06
C ILE A 132 0.87 19.86 5.01
N GLN A 133 1.09 20.98 5.69
CA GLN A 133 2.42 21.46 6.05
C GLN A 133 3.23 20.30 6.64
N HIS A 134 4.54 20.32 6.43
CA HIS A 134 5.52 19.28 6.74
C HIS A 134 5.60 18.83 8.23
N THR A 135 4.52 18.30 8.78
CA THR A 135 4.42 17.65 10.10
C THR A 135 3.89 16.23 9.95
N GLY A 136 4.20 15.56 8.83
CA GLY A 136 3.75 14.19 8.58
C GLY A 136 4.57 13.19 9.40
N ALA A 137 3.92 12.46 10.30
CA ALA A 137 4.51 11.30 10.96
C ALA A 137 4.94 10.26 9.91
N ALA A 138 6.19 9.79 9.96
CA ALA A 138 6.64 8.74 9.05
C ALA A 138 5.89 7.43 9.29
N THR A 139 5.56 6.72 8.21
CA THR A 139 4.93 5.40 8.29
C THR A 139 5.95 4.35 8.69
N PHE A 140 5.51 3.24 9.30
CA PHE A 140 6.38 2.10 9.60
C PHE A 140 7.18 1.63 8.39
N GLU A 141 6.54 1.51 7.22
CA GLU A 141 7.22 1.11 5.98
C GLU A 141 8.31 2.10 5.53
N THR A 142 8.06 3.41 5.67
CA THR A 142 9.04 4.45 5.31
C THR A 142 10.24 4.39 6.24
N VAL A 143 9.99 4.17 7.54
CA VAL A 143 11.03 4.02 8.55
C VAL A 143 11.86 2.75 8.29
N ILE A 144 11.22 1.60 8.07
CA ILE A 144 11.91 0.33 7.77
C ILE A 144 12.75 0.45 6.48
N SER A 145 12.18 1.00 5.41
CA SER A 145 12.90 1.17 4.14
C SER A 145 14.10 2.11 4.27
N THR A 146 13.96 3.22 5.02
CA THR A 146 15.07 4.14 5.30
C THR A 146 16.17 3.45 6.12
N ALA A 147 15.80 2.61 7.08
CA ALA A 147 16.75 1.81 7.84
C ALA A 147 17.49 0.81 6.92
N GLU A 148 16.80 0.09 6.03
CA GLU A 148 17.42 -0.80 5.05
C GLU A 148 18.49 -0.10 4.22
N GLU A 149 18.17 1.06 3.64
CA GLU A 149 19.14 1.81 2.84
C GLU A 149 20.40 2.20 3.63
N ILE A 150 20.25 2.58 4.91
CA ILE A 150 21.38 2.97 5.77
C ILE A 150 22.23 1.74 6.11
N ILE A 151 21.59 0.63 6.48
CA ILE A 151 22.28 -0.60 6.89
C ILE A 151 22.99 -1.24 5.70
N GLU A 152 22.35 -1.33 4.53
CA GLU A 152 22.98 -1.84 3.30
C GLU A 152 24.23 -1.04 2.95
N PHE A 153 24.16 0.30 2.98
CA PHE A 153 25.31 1.15 2.72
C PHE A 153 26.48 0.89 3.68
N LEU A 154 26.20 0.73 4.98
CA LEU A 154 27.22 0.46 5.98
C LEU A 154 27.79 -0.96 5.86
N GLN A 155 26.95 -1.96 5.57
CA GLN A 155 27.38 -3.35 5.38
C GLN A 155 28.34 -3.48 4.20
N ILE A 156 28.04 -2.85 3.06
CA ILE A 156 28.93 -2.83 1.89
C ILE A 156 30.32 -2.31 2.25
N LYS A 157 30.43 -1.38 3.20
CA LYS A 157 31.70 -0.74 3.60
C LYS A 157 32.34 -1.35 4.86
N SER A 158 31.63 -2.24 5.56
CA SER A 158 32.02 -2.83 6.85
C SER A 158 33.41 -3.48 6.85
N LEU A 159 33.72 -4.26 5.82
CA LEU A 159 35.02 -4.94 5.66
C LEU A 159 36.20 -3.95 5.60
N HIS A 160 35.94 -2.69 5.21
CA HIS A 160 36.95 -1.67 5.02
C HIS A 160 36.92 -0.57 6.10
N PHE A 161 36.18 -0.74 7.19
CA PHE A 161 36.02 0.27 8.23
C PHE A 161 37.34 0.81 8.80
N LYS A 162 38.34 -0.04 9.04
CA LYS A 162 39.67 0.41 9.51
C LYS A 162 40.36 1.40 8.55
N SER A 163 40.08 1.28 7.25
CA SER A 163 40.68 2.16 6.23
C SER A 163 39.86 3.43 5.97
N ILE A 164 38.54 3.34 6.12
CA ILE A 164 37.61 4.41 5.76
C ILE A 164 37.34 5.34 6.95
N LEU A 165 37.24 4.78 8.16
CA LEU A 165 36.88 5.55 9.33
C LEU A 165 38.04 6.44 9.78
N ARG A 166 37.67 7.65 10.19
CA ARG A 166 38.57 8.64 10.76
C ARG A 166 39.24 8.06 12.01
N LYS A 167 40.54 8.26 12.07
CA LYS A 167 41.40 7.86 13.19
C LYS A 167 42.21 9.06 13.68
N ARG A 168 42.54 9.05 14.97
CA ARG A 168 43.46 10.01 15.60
C ARG A 168 44.55 9.24 16.34
N LEU A 169 45.76 9.76 16.33
CA LEU A 169 46.83 9.20 17.16
C LEU A 169 46.65 9.67 18.60
N MET A 170 46.69 8.74 19.55
CA MET A 170 46.65 9.00 20.98
C MET A 170 47.92 8.48 21.65
N LEU A 171 48.44 9.25 22.60
CA LEU A 171 49.58 8.85 23.40
C LEU A 171 49.18 7.71 24.35
N HIS A 172 49.92 6.62 24.31
CA HIS A 172 49.79 5.44 25.16
C HIS A 172 51.13 5.16 25.84
N LYS A 173 51.09 4.97 27.16
CA LYS A 173 52.28 4.72 27.95
C LYS A 173 52.51 3.23 28.09
N GLU A 174 53.48 2.67 27.37
CA GLU A 174 53.82 1.23 27.42
C GLU A 174 55.03 0.96 28.31
N GLU A 175 55.03 -0.19 28.98
CA GLU A 175 56.17 -0.66 29.77
C GLU A 175 57.21 -1.36 28.88
N LYS A 176 58.48 -1.38 29.32
CA LYS A 176 59.57 -2.01 28.58
C LYS A 176 59.34 -3.52 28.45
N ASN A 177 59.48 -4.07 27.23
CA ASN A 177 59.45 -5.50 26.94
C ASN A 177 60.67 -5.95 26.09
N GLU A 178 60.86 -7.27 25.95
CA GLU A 178 62.01 -7.88 25.24
C GLU A 178 62.13 -7.46 23.76
N PHE A 179 61.01 -7.08 23.12
CA PHE A 179 60.98 -6.70 21.70
C PHE A 179 61.38 -5.24 21.46
N ASN A 180 61.42 -4.41 22.50
CA ASN A 180 61.61 -2.96 22.37
C ASN A 180 62.91 -2.45 23.02
N LEU A 181 63.82 -3.31 23.46
CA LEU A 181 65.02 -2.97 24.25
C LEU A 181 65.93 -1.87 23.66
N SER A 182 66.01 -1.74 22.34
CA SER A 182 67.08 -0.99 21.65
C SER A 182 66.78 0.49 21.31
N ASN A 183 65.57 0.99 21.56
CA ASN A 183 65.14 2.35 21.15
C ASN A 183 64.46 3.12 22.30
N ILE A 184 65.19 3.45 23.36
CA ILE A 184 64.71 4.33 24.44
C ILE A 184 65.17 5.75 24.13
N ASP A 185 64.25 6.70 24.03
CA ASP A 185 64.60 8.11 23.91
C ASP A 185 65.17 8.62 25.26
N PRO A 186 66.34 9.28 25.29
CA PRO A 186 66.87 9.91 26.51
C PRO A 186 65.86 10.78 27.27
N TYR A 187 64.93 11.45 26.58
CA TYR A 187 63.87 12.23 27.22
C TYR A 187 62.88 11.35 28.02
N GLU A 188 62.64 10.11 27.61
CA GLU A 188 61.81 9.15 28.36
C GLU A 188 62.49 8.69 29.64
N ILE A 189 63.83 8.59 29.64
CA ILE A 189 64.62 8.30 30.84
C ILE A 189 64.53 9.47 31.81
N ILE A 190 64.74 10.69 31.33
CA ILE A 190 64.70 11.91 32.15
C ILE A 190 63.32 12.09 32.81
N ASN A 191 62.24 11.84 32.07
CA ASN A 191 60.88 11.97 32.59
C ASN A 191 60.45 10.82 33.52
N ASN A 192 61.26 9.78 33.67
CA ASN A 192 60.99 8.63 34.52
C ASN A 192 62.16 8.33 35.48
N ILE A 193 62.97 9.33 35.85
CA ILE A 193 64.13 9.16 36.77
C ILE A 193 63.71 8.52 38.09
N ASP A 194 62.53 8.87 38.62
CA ASP A 194 62.00 8.32 39.88
C ASP A 194 61.72 6.81 39.81
N ASN A 195 61.57 6.26 38.60
CA ASN A 195 61.31 4.84 38.38
C ASN A 195 62.59 4.03 38.17
N LEU A 196 63.77 4.67 38.21
CA LEU A 196 65.07 3.99 38.13
C LEU A 196 65.41 3.35 39.48
N TYR A 197 65.72 2.06 39.46
CA TYR A 197 66.17 1.33 40.66
C TYR A 197 67.56 0.74 40.47
N TYR A 198 68.31 0.65 41.56
CA TYR A 198 69.67 0.13 41.54
C TYR A 198 69.67 -1.33 41.09
N ASN A 199 70.48 -1.65 40.09
CA ASN A 199 70.60 -3.01 39.56
C ASN A 199 72.02 -3.25 39.01
N ARG A 200 72.54 -4.48 39.06
CA ARG A 200 73.91 -4.82 38.63
C ARG A 200 73.97 -5.51 37.26
N ASP A 201 72.90 -5.48 36.49
CA ASP A 201 72.83 -6.11 35.17
C ASP A 201 73.66 -5.37 34.12
N GLU A 202 74.07 -6.07 33.06
CA GLU A 202 74.89 -5.52 31.97
C GLU A 202 74.13 -4.45 31.15
N ASP A 203 72.81 -4.58 31.02
CA ASP A 203 71.92 -3.64 30.32
C ASP A 203 71.51 -2.41 31.17
N SER A 204 72.30 -2.08 32.19
CA SER A 204 72.02 -1.00 33.14
C SER A 204 72.60 0.35 32.70
N LEU A 205 71.86 1.43 32.98
CA LEU A 205 72.32 2.79 32.77
C LEU A 205 73.28 3.17 33.91
N LYS A 206 74.50 3.57 33.57
CA LYS A 206 75.51 4.01 34.54
C LYS A 206 75.43 5.51 34.78
N ILE A 207 75.03 5.90 36.00
CA ILE A 207 74.99 7.30 36.45
C ILE A 207 75.96 7.43 37.62
N LYS A 208 77.00 8.26 37.47
CA LYS A 208 78.03 8.53 38.51
C LYS A 208 78.61 7.25 39.14
N GLY A 209 78.88 6.24 38.31
CA GLY A 209 79.49 4.96 38.75
C GLY A 209 78.53 3.96 39.39
N LYS A 210 77.23 4.28 39.50
CA LYS A 210 76.19 3.35 39.95
C LYS A 210 75.33 2.89 38.76
N SER A 211 74.96 1.62 38.75
CA SER A 211 74.14 1.01 37.71
C SER A 211 72.65 1.02 38.08
N TYR A 212 71.81 1.46 37.14
CA TYR A 212 70.36 1.58 37.31
C TYR A 212 69.61 0.81 36.22
N SER A 213 68.55 0.10 36.60
CA SER A 213 67.69 -0.63 35.67
C SER A 213 66.75 0.30 34.91
N LEU A 214 66.55 0.03 33.62
CA LEU A 214 65.62 0.74 32.73
C LEU A 214 64.25 0.04 32.62
N ASN A 215 63.99 -1.00 33.42
CA ASN A 215 62.82 -1.87 33.23
C ASN A 215 61.47 -1.20 33.54
N ASN A 216 61.44 -0.20 34.42
CA ASN A 216 60.21 0.47 34.82
C ASN A 216 59.96 1.79 34.06
N ILE A 217 60.70 2.05 32.98
CA ILE A 217 60.51 3.26 32.17
C ILE A 217 59.28 3.06 31.29
N LYS A 218 58.32 3.98 31.42
CA LYS A 218 57.12 4.04 30.59
C LYS A 218 57.39 4.88 29.34
N ARG A 219 57.27 4.26 28.17
CA ARG A 219 57.49 4.91 26.86
C ARG A 219 56.23 5.52 26.32
N ASN A 220 56.38 6.60 25.57
CA ASN A 220 55.29 7.29 24.91
C ASN A 220 55.11 6.72 23.49
N ASN A 221 54.21 5.75 23.34
CA ASN A 221 53.83 5.21 22.04
C ASN A 221 52.55 5.87 21.52
N TYR A 222 52.39 5.97 20.21
CA TYR A 222 51.16 6.47 19.60
C TYR A 222 50.32 5.32 19.08
N ILE A 223 49.09 5.19 19.57
CA ILE A 223 48.12 4.22 19.09
C ILE A 223 47.02 4.91 18.29
N GLU A 224 46.51 4.23 17.26
CA GLU A 224 45.35 4.70 16.52
C GLU A 224 44.08 4.54 17.36
N SER A 225 43.38 5.65 17.57
CA SER A 225 42.06 5.68 18.18
C SER A 225 41.01 6.06 17.14
N TYR A 226 39.97 5.23 17.05
CA TYR A 226 38.80 5.48 16.21
C TYR A 226 37.70 6.22 16.97
N ASP A 227 37.91 6.54 18.26
CA ASP A 227 36.94 7.21 19.12
C ASP A 227 36.93 8.73 18.88
N VAL A 228 36.39 9.12 17.72
CA VAL A 228 36.22 10.50 17.25
C VAL A 228 34.75 10.81 17.02
N GLU A 229 34.39 12.10 17.05
CA GLU A 229 33.00 12.55 16.95
C GLU A 229 32.27 11.97 15.74
N GLU A 230 32.88 11.97 14.55
CA GLU A 230 32.22 11.46 13.34
C GLU A 230 31.87 9.97 13.43
N ASN A 231 32.71 9.17 14.08
CA ASN A 231 32.45 7.75 14.29
C ASN A 231 31.40 7.51 15.37
N ARG A 232 31.36 8.39 16.38
CA ARG A 232 30.32 8.37 17.41
C ARG A 232 28.94 8.72 16.85
N VAL A 233 28.86 9.62 15.86
CA VAL A 233 27.62 9.90 15.12
C VAL A 233 27.11 8.64 14.41
N ILE A 234 27.96 7.91 13.70
CA ILE A 234 27.58 6.65 13.05
C ILE A 234 27.08 5.62 14.08
N LEU A 235 27.81 5.49 15.19
CA LEU A 235 27.42 4.60 16.28
C LEU A 235 26.06 4.99 16.89
N GLY A 236 25.84 6.29 17.11
CA GLY A 236 24.58 6.82 17.66
C GLY A 236 23.40 6.65 16.71
N GLY A 237 23.63 6.83 15.41
CA GLY A 237 22.64 6.59 14.36
C GLY A 237 22.18 5.12 14.33
N LEU A 238 23.12 4.17 14.37
CA LEU A 238 22.79 2.74 14.43
C LEU A 238 22.00 2.35 15.68
N ILE A 239 22.36 2.91 16.85
CA ILE A 239 21.62 2.67 18.10
C ILE A 239 20.22 3.27 18.03
N SER A 240 20.07 4.46 17.43
CA SER A 240 18.76 5.09 17.22
C SER A 240 17.86 4.23 16.34
N ILE A 241 18.39 3.76 15.20
CA ILE A 241 17.68 2.82 14.32
C ILE A 241 17.26 1.58 15.07
N LYS A 242 18.18 0.95 15.81
CA LYS A 242 17.88 -0.24 16.63
C LYS A 242 16.73 0.00 17.59
N ASN A 243 16.76 1.09 18.34
CA ASN A 243 15.75 1.39 19.35
C ASN A 243 14.38 1.63 18.71
N ILE A 244 14.33 2.37 17.61
CA ILE A 244 13.09 2.65 16.88
C ILE A 244 12.53 1.37 16.25
N LEU A 245 13.37 0.51 15.66
CA LEU A 245 12.93 -0.77 15.11
C LEU A 245 12.41 -1.72 16.20
N ILE A 246 13.04 -1.74 17.39
CA ILE A 246 12.54 -2.50 18.55
C ILE A 246 11.20 -1.92 19.01
N ASP A 247 11.06 -0.60 19.09
CA ASP A 247 9.80 0.05 19.45
C ASP A 247 8.69 -0.30 18.44
N ILE A 248 8.95 -0.21 17.14
CA ILE A 248 8.02 -0.62 16.08
C ILE A 248 7.67 -2.11 16.21
N ASN A 249 8.66 -3.00 16.38
CA ASN A 249 8.41 -4.43 16.55
C ASN A 249 7.57 -4.70 17.81
N SER A 250 7.85 -3.98 18.90
CA SER A 250 7.12 -4.10 20.15
C SER A 250 5.69 -3.59 20.02
N LYS A 251 5.43 -2.50 19.30
CA LYS A 251 4.08 -2.00 18.99
C LYS A 251 3.32 -3.02 18.15
N ILE A 252 3.94 -3.51 17.07
CA ILE A 252 3.38 -4.57 16.21
C ILE A 252 3.08 -5.85 17.02
N THR A 253 3.90 -6.18 18.01
CA THR A 253 3.77 -7.43 18.81
C THR A 253 2.87 -7.27 20.03
N GLN A 254 2.86 -6.12 20.70
CA GLN A 254 1.98 -5.76 21.82
C GLN A 254 0.53 -5.65 21.36
N ASP A 255 0.30 -5.10 20.16
CA ASP A 255 -1.02 -5.14 19.52
C ASP A 255 -1.48 -6.58 19.21
N LYS A 256 -0.57 -7.57 19.28
CA LYS A 256 -0.87 -8.95 18.90
C LYS A 256 -0.84 -10.02 20.00
N ASN A 257 -0.33 -9.81 21.23
CA ASN A 257 -0.28 -10.86 22.28
C ASN A 257 0.05 -12.28 21.72
N LEU A 258 1.16 -12.41 20.98
CA LEU A 258 1.48 -13.65 20.26
C LEU A 258 2.38 -14.58 21.08
N GLU A 259 1.78 -15.60 21.70
CA GLU A 259 2.48 -16.87 21.87
C GLU A 259 2.42 -17.63 20.53
N TYR A 260 3.57 -17.74 19.85
CA TYR A 260 3.87 -18.63 18.72
C TYR A 260 2.71 -18.99 17.76
N ILE A 261 2.59 -18.25 16.66
CA ILE A 261 1.65 -18.56 15.57
C ILE A 261 2.20 -19.72 14.72
N SER A 262 1.48 -20.84 14.73
CA SER A 262 1.49 -21.81 13.62
C SER A 262 0.42 -21.44 12.58
N TYR A 263 0.62 -21.90 11.35
CA TYR A 263 -0.19 -21.61 10.14
C TYR A 263 -1.71 -21.81 10.29
N GLU A 264 -2.16 -22.50 11.34
CA GLU A 264 -3.57 -22.81 11.58
C GLU A 264 -4.31 -21.83 12.52
N LYS A 265 -3.61 -20.91 13.20
CA LYS A 265 -4.21 -19.94 14.15
C LYS A 265 -4.17 -18.46 13.74
N GLU A 266 -3.71 -18.12 12.54
CA GLU A 266 -3.71 -16.74 11.99
C GLU A 266 -5.09 -16.06 11.90
N TYR A 267 -6.17 -16.79 12.20
CA TYR A 267 -7.56 -16.35 12.07
C TYR A 267 -8.21 -15.90 13.39
N SER A 268 -7.52 -15.93 14.54
CA SER A 268 -8.15 -15.70 15.85
C SER A 268 -7.97 -14.36 16.55
N ASP A 269 -6.92 -13.59 16.26
CA ASP A 269 -6.43 -12.69 17.31
C ASP A 269 -6.88 -11.23 17.18
N PHE A 270 -7.44 -10.81 16.04
CA PHE A 270 -8.15 -9.52 15.96
C PHE A 270 -9.45 -9.49 16.80
N ARG A 271 -9.94 -10.66 17.26
CA ARG A 271 -11.25 -10.84 17.92
C ARG A 271 -11.39 -10.10 19.27
N GLY A 272 -10.31 -9.56 19.85
CA GLY A 272 -10.30 -9.06 21.23
C GLY A 272 -10.35 -7.53 21.42
N PHE A 273 -10.04 -6.71 20.42
CA PHE A 273 -9.63 -5.32 20.67
C PHE A 273 -10.56 -4.23 20.12
N HIS A 274 -11.27 -4.45 19.00
CA HIS A 274 -12.10 -3.43 18.37
C HIS A 274 -13.43 -3.96 17.81
N SER A 275 -14.51 -3.16 17.95
CA SER A 275 -15.82 -3.42 17.35
C SER A 275 -15.90 -2.99 15.87
N GLU A 276 -15.03 -2.08 15.46
CA GLU A 276 -14.93 -1.55 14.09
C GLU A 276 -13.48 -1.55 13.62
N TYR A 277 -13.28 -1.86 12.34
CA TYR A 277 -11.98 -2.06 11.73
C TYR A 277 -11.76 -1.06 10.60
N SER A 278 -10.52 -0.60 10.50
CA SER A 278 -10.04 0.41 9.55
C SER A 278 -9.10 -0.21 8.51
N ILE A 279 -8.65 0.61 7.58
CA ILE A 279 -7.77 0.15 6.51
C ILE A 279 -6.32 0.00 6.96
N GLU A 280 -5.92 0.71 8.01
CA GLU A 280 -4.64 0.51 8.69
C GLU A 280 -4.59 -0.89 9.30
N ASP A 281 -5.70 -1.37 9.87
CA ASP A 281 -5.79 -2.72 10.43
C ASP A 281 -5.60 -3.79 9.35
N LEU A 282 -6.17 -3.57 8.16
CA LEU A 282 -5.97 -4.44 7.01
C LEU A 282 -4.51 -4.43 6.54
N TYR A 283 -3.92 -3.23 6.40
CA TYR A 283 -2.53 -3.09 5.99
C TYR A 283 -1.59 -3.78 6.97
N LEU A 284 -1.80 -3.58 8.27
CA LEU A 284 -1.06 -4.25 9.32
C LEU A 284 -1.22 -5.76 9.19
N TYR A 285 -2.46 -6.26 9.17
CA TYR A 285 -2.72 -7.71 9.08
C TYR A 285 -1.95 -8.38 7.94
N VAL A 286 -1.97 -7.75 6.78
CA VAL A 286 -1.36 -8.26 5.56
C VAL A 286 0.17 -8.14 5.56
N THR A 287 0.72 -7.04 6.05
CA THR A 287 2.15 -6.74 5.92
C THR A 287 2.98 -7.12 7.15
N THR A 288 2.35 -7.42 8.29
CA THR A 288 3.05 -7.66 9.56
C THR A 288 4.14 -8.72 9.44
N ASN A 289 3.83 -9.89 8.87
CA ASN A 289 4.79 -11.00 8.84
C ASN A 289 6.04 -10.66 8.00
N GLY A 290 5.87 -9.88 6.93
CA GLY A 290 6.97 -9.37 6.12
C GLY A 290 7.78 -8.30 6.86
N MET A 291 7.11 -7.36 7.53
CA MET A 291 7.75 -6.30 8.32
C MET A 291 8.55 -6.89 9.48
N ILE A 292 7.99 -7.83 10.25
CA ILE A 292 8.70 -8.48 11.37
C ILE A 292 9.98 -9.16 10.85
N LYS A 293 9.89 -9.95 9.77
CA LYS A 293 11.07 -10.62 9.20
C LYS A 293 12.15 -9.62 8.75
N ARG A 294 11.75 -8.51 8.12
CA ARG A 294 12.67 -7.43 7.71
C ARG A 294 13.31 -6.77 8.93
N ILE A 295 12.51 -6.46 9.95
CA ILE A 295 13.00 -5.89 11.21
C ILE A 295 14.00 -6.85 11.88
N ASP A 296 13.69 -8.14 11.98
CA ASP A 296 14.57 -9.15 12.59
C ASP A 296 15.91 -9.26 11.84
N TYR A 297 15.86 -9.24 10.50
CA TYR A 297 17.06 -9.22 9.65
C TYR A 297 17.90 -7.94 9.88
N LEU A 298 17.25 -6.78 9.94
CA LEU A 298 17.91 -5.50 10.20
C LEU A 298 18.53 -5.46 11.60
N LEU A 299 17.82 -5.93 12.62
CA LEU A 299 18.34 -6.01 13.99
C LEU A 299 19.58 -6.89 14.06
N SER A 300 19.54 -8.06 13.43
CA SER A 300 20.71 -8.95 13.32
C SER A 300 21.90 -8.27 12.64
N SER A 301 21.63 -7.56 11.54
CA SER A 301 22.64 -6.80 10.78
C SER A 301 23.25 -5.65 11.58
N ILE A 302 22.43 -4.93 12.34
CA ILE A 302 22.85 -3.82 13.21
C ILE A 302 23.74 -4.35 14.32
N GLU A 303 23.44 -5.49 14.94
CA GLU A 303 24.28 -6.07 16.01
C GLU A 303 25.69 -6.39 15.53
N ILE A 304 25.85 -6.89 14.29
CA ILE A 304 27.15 -7.14 13.68
C ILE A 304 27.94 -5.82 13.53
N LEU A 305 27.30 -4.79 12.97
CA LEU A 305 27.93 -3.47 12.81
C LEU A 305 28.28 -2.82 14.17
N LEU A 306 27.40 -2.94 15.16
CA LEU A 306 27.65 -2.44 16.51
C LEU A 306 28.80 -3.19 17.18
N PHE A 307 28.92 -4.49 16.97
CA PHE A 307 30.04 -5.28 17.45
C PHE A 307 31.36 -4.77 16.84
N ASP A 308 31.40 -4.54 15.53
CA ASP A 308 32.59 -4.02 14.87
C ASP A 308 33.00 -2.64 15.41
N LEU A 309 32.05 -1.70 15.53
CA LEU A 309 32.35 -0.35 16.00
C LEU A 309 32.70 -0.29 17.50
N LYS A 310 31.96 -1.00 18.37
CA LYS A 310 32.15 -0.94 19.83
C LYS A 310 33.28 -1.85 20.32
N LYS A 311 33.34 -3.09 19.82
CA LYS A 311 34.26 -4.11 20.35
C LYS A 311 35.57 -4.19 19.57
N LYS A 312 35.56 -4.08 18.24
CA LYS A 312 36.80 -4.11 17.44
C LYS A 312 37.50 -2.76 17.35
N LEU A 313 36.75 -1.66 17.26
CA LEU A 313 37.30 -0.30 17.09
C LEU A 313 37.25 0.55 18.36
N PHE A 314 36.66 0.05 19.45
CA PHE A 314 36.58 0.71 20.76
C PHE A 314 35.95 2.12 20.74
N ILE A 315 35.01 2.36 19.83
CA ILE A 315 34.28 3.65 19.76
C ILE A 315 33.29 3.74 20.93
N LYS A 316 33.32 4.86 21.66
CA LYS A 316 32.49 5.06 22.85
C LYS A 316 31.16 5.71 22.47
N PHE A 317 30.07 5.21 23.04
CA PHE A 317 28.78 5.87 22.93
C PHE A 317 28.68 6.99 23.98
N THR A 318 28.50 8.22 23.51
CA THR A 318 28.36 9.42 24.38
C THR A 318 26.99 10.07 24.27
N GLY A 319 26.00 9.37 23.71
CA GLY A 319 24.67 9.88 23.41
C GLY A 319 24.37 9.98 21.91
N PHE A 320 23.15 10.40 21.58
CA PHE A 320 22.73 10.64 20.20
C PHE A 320 23.28 11.98 19.72
N LEU A 321 24.34 11.92 18.92
CA LEU A 321 24.96 13.09 18.31
C LEU A 321 24.31 13.34 16.94
N TYR A 322 23.80 14.55 16.75
CA TYR A 322 23.22 14.95 15.47
C TYR A 322 24.32 15.12 14.40
N PRO A 323 24.11 14.68 13.15
CA PRO A 323 25.12 14.78 12.11
C PRO A 323 25.45 16.25 11.79
N ASN A 324 26.67 16.65 12.09
CA ASN A 324 27.20 17.99 11.82
C ASN A 324 28.13 17.97 10.59
N ASN A 325 28.01 18.97 9.72
CA ASN A 325 28.78 19.04 8.49
C ASN A 325 30.19 19.63 8.71
N SER A 326 31.04 18.86 9.40
CA SER A 326 32.44 19.22 9.68
C SER A 326 33.28 19.32 8.39
N LEU A 327 34.43 20.02 8.44
CA LEU A 327 35.33 20.11 7.28
C LEU A 327 35.77 18.71 6.79
N HIS A 328 35.94 17.76 7.72
CA HIS A 328 36.29 16.38 7.39
C HIS A 328 35.13 15.66 6.68
N VAL A 329 33.90 15.83 7.18
CA VAL A 329 32.70 15.26 6.56
C VAL A 329 32.52 15.76 5.13
N LYS A 330 32.74 17.06 4.88
CA LYS A 330 32.65 17.64 3.53
C LYS A 330 33.64 17.02 2.53
N ASN A 331 34.82 16.65 3.01
CA ASN A 331 35.92 16.14 2.19
C ASN A 331 35.90 14.61 2.03
N SER A 332 35.05 13.90 2.79
CA SER A 332 34.92 12.44 2.70
C SER A 332 33.57 12.06 2.08
N SER A 333 33.62 11.39 0.93
CA SER A 333 32.41 10.90 0.26
C SER A 333 31.60 9.93 1.12
N PHE A 334 32.29 9.11 1.93
CA PHE A 334 31.66 8.18 2.87
C PHE A 334 30.89 8.93 3.96
N TYR A 335 31.54 9.86 4.67
CA TYR A 335 30.90 10.59 5.77
C TYR A 335 29.79 11.51 5.27
N LYS A 336 29.98 12.18 4.13
CA LYS A 336 28.95 13.02 3.53
C LYS A 336 27.67 12.22 3.28
N HIS A 337 27.78 11.07 2.61
CA HIS A 337 26.61 10.26 2.26
C HIS A 337 25.90 9.69 3.49
N ILE A 338 26.64 9.14 4.45
CA ILE A 338 26.03 8.57 5.66
C ILE A 338 25.44 9.64 6.58
N PHE A 339 26.05 10.83 6.66
CA PHE A 339 25.51 11.94 7.46
C PHE A 339 24.24 12.51 6.82
N GLU A 340 24.16 12.60 5.49
CA GLU A 340 22.93 12.98 4.79
C GLU A 340 21.78 11.99 5.08
N LYS A 341 22.07 10.69 5.07
CA LYS A 341 21.08 9.66 5.41
C LYS A 341 20.65 9.72 6.88
N PHE A 342 21.57 9.92 7.82
CA PHE A 342 21.22 10.09 9.23
C PHE A 342 20.46 11.39 9.49
N PHE A 343 20.78 12.47 8.77
CA PHE A 343 20.02 13.71 8.85
C PHE A 343 18.57 13.49 8.43
N TYR A 344 18.35 12.78 7.32
CA TYR A 344 17.00 12.40 6.89
C TYR A 344 16.31 11.52 7.94
N TRP A 345 16.99 10.50 8.46
CA TRP A 345 16.48 9.61 9.52
C TRP A 345 15.95 10.36 10.74
N TYR A 346 16.73 11.30 11.29
CA TYR A 346 16.32 12.06 12.47
C TYR A 346 15.17 13.04 12.22
N ASN A 347 14.89 13.35 10.95
CA ASN A 347 13.80 14.26 10.54
C ASN A 347 12.52 13.52 10.12
N LEU A 348 12.45 12.18 10.23
CA LEU A 348 11.27 11.39 9.89
C LEU A 348 10.10 11.59 10.88
N GLY A 349 10.33 12.17 12.06
CA GLY A 349 9.31 12.31 13.11
C GLY A 349 9.00 10.98 13.81
N GLU A 350 7.96 10.97 14.66
CA GLU A 350 7.55 9.75 15.36
C GLU A 350 6.89 8.75 14.38
N PRO A 351 7.31 7.47 14.38
CA PRO A 351 6.69 6.46 13.55
C PRO A 351 5.23 6.23 13.94
N SER A 352 4.33 6.29 12.96
CA SER A 352 2.91 5.99 13.16
C SER A 352 2.47 4.76 12.36
N LEU A 353 1.43 4.09 12.86
CA LEU A 353 0.73 2.95 12.22
C LEU A 353 -0.01 3.34 10.93
N GLY A 354 0.09 4.59 10.50
CA GLY A 354 -0.54 5.08 9.29
C GLY A 354 0.08 4.46 8.03
N ALA A 355 -0.78 3.98 7.14
CA ALA A 355 -0.44 4.01 5.73
C ALA A 355 -0.29 5.52 5.36
N ASN A 356 0.67 5.90 4.51
CA ASN A 356 1.00 7.30 4.19
C ASN A 356 -0.29 8.15 4.11
N GLU A 357 -0.39 9.29 4.81
CA GLU A 357 -1.56 10.20 4.73
C GLU A 357 -1.84 10.67 3.28
N ASN A 358 -0.89 10.42 2.38
CA ASN A 358 -0.98 10.58 0.93
C ASN A 358 -1.62 9.39 0.18
N LEU A 359 -2.14 8.37 0.86
CA LEU A 359 -2.89 7.24 0.29
C LEU A 359 -4.37 7.57 0.19
N ILE A 360 -4.66 8.71 -0.42
CA ILE A 360 -6.02 9.04 -0.82
C ILE A 360 -6.31 8.25 -2.10
N LYS A 361 -7.31 7.38 -2.00
CA LYS A 361 -7.70 6.27 -2.88
C LYS A 361 -6.89 4.99 -2.70
N ILE A 362 -7.11 4.36 -1.55
CA ILE A 362 -7.46 2.95 -1.64
C ILE A 362 -8.79 2.91 -2.36
N ARG A 363 -8.81 2.33 -3.56
CA ARG A 363 -10.08 2.21 -4.28
C ARG A 363 -11.03 1.40 -3.41
N SER A 364 -12.27 1.89 -3.30
CA SER A 364 -13.33 1.33 -2.45
C SER A 364 -13.35 -0.19 -2.46
N ALA A 365 -13.90 -0.83 -1.43
CA ALA A 365 -14.10 -2.28 -1.40
C ALA A 365 -14.69 -2.85 -2.70
N SER A 366 -15.47 -2.03 -3.43
CA SER A 366 -15.92 -2.28 -4.81
C SER A 366 -14.81 -2.61 -5.81
N LYS A 367 -13.69 -1.88 -5.84
CA LYS A 367 -12.58 -2.18 -6.76
C LYS A 367 -11.78 -3.39 -6.30
N ILE A 368 -11.54 -3.54 -5.00
CA ILE A 368 -10.88 -4.75 -4.47
C ILE A 368 -11.69 -5.98 -4.92
N TYR A 369 -13.01 -5.90 -4.80
CA TYR A 369 -13.92 -6.94 -5.28
C TYR A 369 -13.87 -7.14 -6.79
N GLU A 370 -13.83 -6.08 -7.59
CA GLU A 370 -13.70 -6.16 -9.04
C GLU A 370 -12.41 -6.88 -9.46
N ILE A 371 -11.25 -6.50 -8.91
CA ILE A 371 -9.97 -7.17 -9.21
C ILE A 371 -10.01 -8.62 -8.72
N TYR A 372 -10.63 -8.88 -7.57
CA TYR A 372 -10.87 -10.23 -7.07
C TYR A 372 -11.70 -11.07 -8.06
N CYS A 373 -12.77 -10.52 -8.64
CA CYS A 373 -13.56 -11.19 -9.67
C CYS A 373 -12.73 -11.51 -10.90
N LEU A 374 -11.85 -10.60 -11.35
CA LEU A 374 -10.97 -10.83 -12.50
C LEU A 374 -10.09 -12.08 -12.30
N TYR A 375 -9.39 -12.17 -11.17
CA TYR A 375 -8.54 -13.32 -10.88
C TYR A 375 -9.36 -14.60 -10.68
N LYS A 376 -10.57 -14.50 -10.12
CA LYS A 376 -11.49 -15.64 -10.08
C LYS A 376 -11.91 -16.12 -11.46
N PHE A 377 -12.17 -15.23 -12.42
CA PHE A 377 -12.40 -15.64 -13.82
C PHE A 377 -11.22 -16.40 -14.40
N ILE A 378 -10.01 -15.89 -14.17
CA ILE A 378 -8.77 -16.48 -14.69
C ILE A 378 -8.56 -17.88 -14.11
N ASP A 379 -8.61 -18.03 -12.78
CA ASP A 379 -8.46 -19.33 -12.09
C ASP A 379 -9.50 -20.35 -12.55
N LEU A 380 -10.74 -19.88 -12.73
CA LEU A 380 -11.85 -20.70 -13.17
C LEU A 380 -11.65 -21.24 -14.59
N LEU A 381 -11.23 -20.38 -15.52
CA LEU A 381 -10.94 -20.77 -16.89
C LEU A 381 -9.77 -21.78 -16.93
N TYR A 382 -8.69 -21.52 -16.18
CA TYR A 382 -7.57 -22.45 -16.08
C TYR A 382 -7.99 -23.82 -15.54
N THR A 383 -8.77 -23.86 -14.46
CA THR A 383 -9.23 -25.12 -13.85
C THR A 383 -10.15 -25.91 -14.78
N ASN A 384 -10.86 -25.21 -15.68
CA ASN A 384 -11.71 -25.83 -16.70
C ASN A 384 -10.96 -26.15 -18.02
N GLY A 385 -9.63 -26.12 -18.01
CA GLY A 385 -8.80 -26.57 -19.12
C GLY A 385 -8.64 -25.56 -20.26
N TRP A 386 -8.97 -24.28 -20.03
CA TRP A 386 -8.66 -23.22 -20.99
C TRP A 386 -7.20 -22.80 -20.89
N VAL A 387 -6.52 -22.71 -22.02
CA VAL A 387 -5.09 -22.36 -22.08
C VAL A 387 -4.93 -20.94 -22.60
N VAL A 388 -4.12 -20.12 -21.91
CA VAL A 388 -3.81 -18.77 -22.37
C VAL A 388 -2.91 -18.82 -23.59
N THR A 389 -3.32 -18.10 -24.64
CA THR A 389 -2.59 -17.98 -25.91
C THR A 389 -1.97 -16.59 -26.06
N ARG A 390 -2.65 -15.56 -25.56
CA ARG A 390 -2.16 -14.18 -25.60
C ARG A 390 -2.69 -13.39 -24.40
N GLN A 391 -1.89 -12.44 -23.94
CA GLN A 391 -2.28 -11.48 -22.92
C GLN A 391 -1.83 -10.08 -23.34
N LYS A 392 -2.66 -9.08 -23.02
CA LYS A 392 -2.33 -7.67 -23.16
C LYS A 392 -2.37 -7.01 -21.78
N GLU A 393 -1.31 -6.29 -21.47
CA GLU A 393 -1.22 -5.46 -20.25
C GLU A 393 -2.27 -4.34 -20.27
N HIS A 394 -2.68 -3.89 -19.09
CA HIS A 394 -3.61 -2.77 -18.96
C HIS A 394 -2.85 -1.44 -19.08
N ASP A 395 -3.40 -0.45 -19.77
CA ASP A 395 -2.66 0.80 -20.03
C ASP A 395 -2.33 1.56 -18.73
N PHE A 396 -3.30 1.63 -17.81
CA PHE A 396 -3.12 2.22 -16.47
C PHE A 396 -2.36 1.32 -15.46
N PHE A 397 -2.75 0.04 -15.32
CA PHE A 397 -2.12 -0.89 -14.35
C PHE A 397 -0.87 -1.60 -14.88
N LYS A 398 -0.49 -1.40 -16.14
CA LYS A 398 0.66 -2.03 -16.80
C LYS A 398 0.68 -3.55 -16.59
N ASN A 399 1.85 -4.08 -16.22
CA ASN A 399 2.13 -5.47 -15.97
C ASN A 399 1.45 -6.04 -14.70
N PHE A 400 0.72 -5.22 -13.94
CA PHE A 400 0.05 -5.71 -12.73
C PHE A 400 -1.31 -6.34 -12.98
N ILE A 401 -2.07 -5.85 -13.98
CA ILE A 401 -3.39 -6.39 -14.33
C ILE A 401 -3.49 -6.51 -15.86
N PRO A 402 -3.95 -7.65 -16.42
CA PRO A 402 -4.28 -7.75 -17.83
C PRO A 402 -5.53 -6.94 -18.21
N SER A 403 -5.48 -6.21 -19.33
CA SER A 403 -6.69 -5.66 -19.95
C SER A 403 -7.41 -6.66 -20.85
N GLU A 404 -6.66 -7.58 -21.46
CA GLU A 404 -7.19 -8.60 -22.35
C GLU A 404 -6.42 -9.91 -22.17
N ILE A 405 -7.15 -11.01 -22.10
CA ILE A 405 -6.58 -12.36 -22.09
C ILE A 405 -7.34 -13.21 -23.12
N GLU A 406 -6.60 -13.82 -24.03
CA GLU A 406 -7.11 -14.77 -25.01
C GLU A 406 -6.81 -16.19 -24.56
N PHE A 407 -7.87 -16.98 -24.46
CA PHE A 407 -7.86 -18.38 -24.10
C PHE A 407 -8.28 -19.24 -25.29
N GLN A 408 -7.76 -20.47 -25.33
CA GLN A 408 -8.15 -21.49 -26.29
C GLN A 408 -8.44 -22.80 -25.58
N LYS A 409 -9.52 -23.46 -25.98
CA LYS A 409 -9.87 -24.81 -25.56
C LYS A 409 -10.52 -25.53 -26.72
N ASN A 410 -9.93 -26.64 -27.15
CA ASN A 410 -10.35 -27.36 -28.36
C ASN A 410 -10.46 -26.39 -29.55
N HIS A 411 -11.66 -26.27 -30.11
CA HIS A 411 -11.98 -25.41 -31.24
C HIS A 411 -12.66 -24.08 -30.86
N TYR A 412 -12.78 -23.81 -29.57
CA TYR A 412 -13.31 -22.56 -29.05
C TYR A 412 -12.17 -21.58 -28.73
N SER A 413 -12.42 -20.31 -29.04
CA SER A 413 -11.57 -19.19 -28.62
C SER A 413 -12.38 -18.27 -27.71
N LEU A 414 -11.80 -17.91 -26.57
CA LEU A 414 -12.43 -17.06 -25.57
C LEU A 414 -11.54 -15.86 -25.31
N LYS A 415 -12.12 -14.67 -25.30
CA LYS A 415 -11.42 -13.43 -24.95
C LYS A 415 -12.08 -12.82 -23.71
N LEU A 416 -11.33 -12.76 -22.62
CA LEU A 416 -11.68 -12.03 -21.40
C LEU A 416 -11.14 -10.61 -21.53
N LEU A 417 -12.04 -9.63 -21.42
CA LEU A 417 -11.76 -8.22 -21.56
C LEU A 417 -12.11 -7.53 -20.25
N TYR A 418 -11.12 -6.86 -19.65
CA TYR A 418 -11.27 -6.12 -18.41
C TYR A 418 -11.25 -4.62 -18.69
N ASP A 419 -12.23 -3.88 -18.13
CA ASP A 419 -12.33 -2.41 -18.24
C ASP A 419 -12.31 -1.91 -19.71
N LYS A 420 -12.88 -2.70 -20.64
CA LYS A 420 -12.84 -2.38 -22.07
C LYS A 420 -13.86 -1.31 -22.42
N THR A 421 -13.36 -0.19 -22.95
CA THR A 421 -14.22 0.88 -23.47
C THR A 421 -14.84 0.48 -24.82
N ILE A 422 -16.16 0.59 -24.90
CA ILE A 422 -16.99 0.33 -26.07
C ILE A 422 -17.44 1.66 -26.64
N TYR A 423 -17.02 1.95 -27.87
CA TYR A 423 -17.33 3.17 -28.59
C TYR A 423 -18.54 3.02 -29.53
N PRO A 424 -19.10 4.13 -30.03
CA PRO A 424 -20.09 4.12 -31.10
C PRO A 424 -19.51 3.55 -32.39
N PHE A 425 -20.40 3.23 -33.32
CA PHE A 425 -20.01 2.73 -34.63
C PHE A 425 -19.08 3.74 -35.33
N SER A 426 -17.98 3.23 -35.89
CA SER A 426 -17.07 3.99 -36.72
C SER A 426 -16.69 3.18 -37.96
N LYS A 427 -16.01 3.81 -38.93
CA LYS A 427 -15.48 3.11 -40.11
C LYS A 427 -14.43 2.05 -39.76
N GLU A 428 -13.86 2.11 -38.56
CA GLU A 428 -12.85 1.18 -38.06
C GLU A 428 -13.47 -0.01 -37.29
N THR A 429 -14.78 0.04 -37.01
CA THR A 429 -15.49 -1.03 -36.32
C THR A 429 -15.47 -2.32 -37.14
N LYS A 430 -14.96 -3.39 -36.55
CA LYS A 430 -14.83 -4.69 -37.24
C LYS A 430 -16.09 -5.53 -37.08
N ASN A 431 -16.25 -6.50 -37.99
CA ASN A 431 -17.31 -7.49 -37.87
C ASN A 431 -17.28 -8.20 -36.51
N ASN A 432 -18.46 -8.45 -35.94
CA ASN A 432 -18.67 -9.05 -34.64
C ASN A 432 -18.03 -8.26 -33.47
N GLU A 433 -17.93 -6.94 -33.57
CA GLU A 433 -17.56 -6.09 -32.42
C GLU A 433 -18.80 -5.52 -31.72
N LEU A 434 -18.69 -5.33 -30.41
CA LEU A 434 -19.70 -4.60 -29.63
C LEU A 434 -19.60 -3.12 -29.94
N VAL A 435 -20.77 -2.49 -30.06
CA VAL A 435 -20.94 -1.10 -30.44
C VAL A 435 -21.96 -0.45 -29.50
N TYR A 436 -21.66 0.78 -29.08
CA TYR A 436 -22.61 1.63 -28.37
C TYR A 436 -23.59 2.29 -29.36
N LEU A 437 -24.89 2.09 -29.16
CA LEU A 437 -25.95 2.57 -30.06
C LEU A 437 -26.27 4.08 -29.93
N ASP A 438 -25.58 4.79 -29.04
CA ASP A 438 -25.64 6.25 -28.84
C ASP A 438 -27.03 6.89 -28.98
N HIS A 439 -27.92 6.52 -28.05
CA HIS A 439 -29.28 7.07 -28.00
C HIS A 439 -29.35 8.50 -27.44
N ASN A 440 -28.23 9.07 -26.96
CA ASN A 440 -28.27 10.30 -26.16
C ASN A 440 -27.20 11.32 -26.61
N LYS A 441 -27.50 12.03 -27.72
CA LYS A 441 -26.64 13.05 -28.34
C LYS A 441 -26.24 14.23 -27.43
N LYS A 442 -26.85 14.37 -26.25
CA LYS A 442 -26.57 15.44 -25.27
C LYS A 442 -25.48 15.07 -24.24
N SER A 443 -25.02 13.81 -24.19
CA SER A 443 -23.97 13.38 -23.27
C SER A 443 -22.59 13.64 -23.86
N ASN A 444 -21.69 14.23 -23.07
CA ASN A 444 -20.26 14.35 -23.42
C ASN A 444 -19.52 13.00 -23.39
N TYR A 445 -20.09 12.00 -22.71
CA TYR A 445 -19.55 10.64 -22.63
C TYR A 445 -20.33 9.72 -23.56
N ARG A 446 -19.77 9.45 -24.74
CA ARG A 446 -20.36 8.60 -25.79
C ARG A 446 -19.68 7.23 -25.81
N TYR A 447 -19.62 6.54 -24.67
CA TYR A 447 -19.05 5.20 -24.57
C TYR A 447 -19.58 4.48 -23.33
N TYR A 448 -19.41 3.15 -23.29
CA TYR A 448 -19.58 2.37 -22.08
C TYR A 448 -18.36 1.53 -21.77
N THR A 449 -18.09 1.36 -20.49
CA THR A 449 -16.98 0.53 -20.01
C THR A 449 -17.58 -0.47 -19.01
N PRO A 450 -17.92 -1.69 -19.46
CA PRO A 450 -18.27 -2.78 -18.55
C PRO A 450 -17.04 -3.28 -17.79
N ASP A 451 -17.24 -3.80 -16.58
CA ASP A 451 -16.14 -4.32 -15.76
C ASP A 451 -15.50 -5.54 -16.46
N PHE A 452 -16.30 -6.49 -16.93
CA PHE A 452 -15.82 -7.63 -17.70
C PHE A 452 -16.69 -7.95 -18.91
N ILE A 453 -16.04 -8.33 -20.00
CA ILE A 453 -16.69 -8.89 -21.19
C ILE A 453 -15.97 -10.19 -21.54
N ILE A 454 -16.72 -11.28 -21.59
CA ILE A 454 -16.25 -12.54 -22.17
C ILE A 454 -16.84 -12.67 -23.56
N LYS A 455 -15.97 -12.68 -24.57
CA LYS A 455 -16.31 -12.94 -25.97
C LYS A 455 -15.90 -14.36 -26.32
N VAL A 456 -16.86 -15.23 -26.60
CA VAL A 456 -16.59 -16.60 -27.04
C VAL A 456 -16.88 -16.72 -28.52
N LYS A 457 -16.01 -17.43 -29.22
CA LYS A 457 -16.10 -17.67 -30.67
C LYS A 457 -15.82 -19.13 -30.98
N ASP A 458 -16.68 -19.72 -31.81
CA ASP A 458 -16.58 -21.10 -32.28
C ASP A 458 -15.87 -21.23 -33.64
N LEU A 459 -15.87 -22.44 -34.21
CA LEU A 459 -15.36 -22.75 -35.55
C LEU A 459 -16.12 -22.03 -36.67
N LYS A 460 -17.45 -21.90 -36.56
CA LYS A 460 -18.31 -21.20 -37.53
C LYS A 460 -18.15 -19.68 -37.45
N LYS A 461 -17.30 -19.18 -36.54
CA LYS A 461 -17.08 -17.76 -36.24
C LYS A 461 -18.32 -17.08 -35.64
N GLU A 462 -19.28 -17.84 -35.13
CA GLU A 462 -20.38 -17.29 -34.33
C GLU A 462 -19.82 -16.76 -33.03
N VAL A 463 -20.33 -15.60 -32.60
CA VAL A 463 -19.84 -14.89 -31.41
C VAL A 463 -20.94 -14.78 -30.38
N ARG A 464 -20.60 -15.11 -29.13
CA ARG A 464 -21.44 -14.84 -27.96
C ARG A 464 -20.71 -13.94 -26.98
N TYR A 465 -21.44 -12.98 -26.44
CA TYR A 465 -20.97 -12.04 -25.44
C TYR A 465 -21.65 -12.29 -24.10
N PHE A 466 -20.84 -12.38 -23.06
CA PHE A 466 -21.26 -12.43 -21.67
C PHE A 466 -20.70 -11.18 -20.99
N ILE A 467 -21.58 -10.33 -20.48
CA ILE A 467 -21.18 -9.06 -19.85
C ILE A 467 -21.38 -9.22 -18.35
N PHE A 468 -20.33 -8.95 -17.58
CA PHE A 468 -20.36 -9.04 -16.12
C PHE A 468 -20.02 -7.68 -15.52
N ASP A 469 -20.71 -7.34 -14.44
CA ASP A 469 -20.60 -6.06 -13.76
C ASP A 469 -20.51 -6.33 -12.25
N ALA A 470 -19.38 -6.02 -11.64
CA ALA A 470 -19.10 -6.27 -10.23
C ALA A 470 -19.78 -5.22 -9.34
N LYS A 471 -20.47 -5.72 -8.33
CA LYS A 471 -21.19 -4.92 -7.34
C LYS A 471 -20.84 -5.47 -5.97
N TYR A 472 -20.02 -4.73 -5.23
CA TYR A 472 -19.70 -5.05 -3.83
C TYR A 472 -20.87 -4.67 -2.92
N SER A 473 -21.94 -5.45 -3.04
CA SER A 473 -23.21 -5.19 -2.41
C SER A 473 -23.94 -6.50 -2.12
N ASP A 474 -24.95 -6.45 -1.28
CA ASP A 474 -25.79 -7.60 -0.99
C ASP A 474 -26.98 -7.72 -1.95
N ILE A 475 -27.51 -8.93 -2.06
CA ILE A 475 -28.64 -9.23 -2.93
C ILE A 475 -29.89 -8.36 -2.65
N SER A 476 -30.18 -8.04 -1.38
CA SER A 476 -31.35 -7.24 -1.02
C SER A 476 -31.21 -5.80 -1.51
N THR A 477 -29.99 -5.28 -1.49
CA THR A 477 -29.66 -4.00 -2.11
C THR A 477 -29.90 -4.02 -3.61
N LEU A 478 -29.35 -5.02 -4.30
CA LEU A 478 -29.44 -5.09 -5.75
C LEU A 478 -30.90 -5.08 -6.20
N ALA A 479 -31.76 -5.78 -5.46
CA ALA A 479 -33.20 -5.75 -5.64
C ALA A 479 -33.78 -4.35 -5.34
N ARG A 480 -33.49 -3.78 -4.17
CA ARG A 480 -34.02 -2.46 -3.74
C ARG A 480 -33.73 -1.35 -4.76
N PHE A 481 -32.57 -1.37 -5.40
CA PHE A 481 -32.16 -0.34 -6.36
C PHE A 481 -32.35 -0.73 -7.84
N ASN A 482 -33.09 -1.81 -8.11
CA ASN A 482 -33.39 -2.32 -9.46
C ASN A 482 -32.14 -2.42 -10.34
N VAL A 483 -31.06 -2.97 -9.80
CA VAL A 483 -29.76 -3.01 -10.49
C VAL A 483 -29.85 -3.78 -11.81
N LEU A 484 -30.59 -4.90 -11.83
CA LEU A 484 -30.78 -5.69 -13.06
C LEU A 484 -31.48 -4.91 -14.19
N ASP A 485 -32.41 -4.01 -13.86
CA ASP A 485 -33.05 -3.16 -14.87
C ASP A 485 -32.09 -2.12 -15.44
N LYS A 486 -31.26 -1.54 -14.58
CA LYS A 486 -30.22 -0.60 -14.99
C LYS A 486 -29.19 -1.29 -15.88
N LEU A 487 -28.75 -2.50 -15.53
CA LEU A 487 -27.81 -3.29 -16.33
C LEU A 487 -28.42 -3.72 -17.67
N TYR A 488 -29.68 -4.14 -17.68
CA TYR A 488 -30.40 -4.42 -18.93
C TYR A 488 -30.40 -3.21 -19.86
N LYS A 489 -30.75 -2.04 -19.33
CA LYS A 489 -30.75 -0.80 -20.11
C LYS A 489 -29.34 -0.41 -20.57
N LYS A 490 -28.34 -0.56 -19.70
CA LYS A 490 -26.95 -0.20 -20.00
C LYS A 490 -26.35 -1.10 -21.07
N TYR A 491 -26.52 -2.41 -20.96
CA TYR A 491 -25.75 -3.38 -21.72
C TYR A 491 -26.53 -4.18 -22.75
N PHE A 492 -27.86 -4.26 -22.67
CA PHE A 492 -28.64 -4.97 -23.67
C PHE A 492 -29.40 -4.02 -24.61
N THR A 493 -30.04 -2.96 -24.09
CA THR A 493 -30.79 -2.04 -24.95
C THR A 493 -29.88 -1.07 -25.70
N ASN A 494 -28.74 -0.70 -25.10
CA ASN A 494 -27.87 0.36 -25.63
C ASN A 494 -26.58 -0.18 -26.29
N LEU A 495 -26.36 -1.50 -26.28
CA LEU A 495 -25.26 -2.13 -26.99
C LEU A 495 -25.80 -3.08 -28.06
N ALA A 496 -25.06 -3.22 -29.14
CA ALA A 496 -25.32 -4.23 -30.16
C ALA A 496 -24.00 -4.74 -30.73
N VAL A 497 -24.08 -5.86 -31.44
CA VAL A 497 -22.98 -6.40 -32.22
C VAL A 497 -23.15 -6.00 -33.68
N PHE A 498 -22.10 -5.45 -34.27
CA PHE A 498 -22.08 -5.10 -35.68
C PHE A 498 -21.89 -6.34 -36.55
N ASN A 499 -22.80 -6.55 -37.49
CA ASN A 499 -22.70 -7.56 -38.54
C ASN A 499 -22.34 -6.88 -39.86
N GLU A 500 -21.15 -7.14 -40.36
CA GLU A 500 -20.63 -6.53 -41.59
C GLU A 500 -21.34 -7.05 -42.85
N GLU A 501 -21.71 -8.34 -42.89
CA GLU A 501 -22.35 -8.98 -44.04
C GLU A 501 -23.73 -8.35 -44.33
N ASN A 502 -24.52 -8.16 -43.28
CA ASN A 502 -25.87 -7.60 -43.38
C ASN A 502 -25.92 -6.09 -43.10
N LYS A 503 -24.78 -5.46 -42.79
CA LYS A 503 -24.66 -4.07 -42.33
C LYS A 503 -25.69 -3.71 -41.26
N SER A 504 -25.88 -4.60 -40.30
CA SER A 504 -26.92 -4.49 -39.28
C SER A 504 -26.33 -4.56 -37.87
N PHE A 505 -27.11 -4.06 -36.90
CA PHE A 505 -26.80 -4.14 -35.49
C PHE A 505 -27.78 -5.10 -34.82
N THR A 506 -27.25 -6.05 -34.06
CA THR A 506 -28.06 -7.06 -33.38
C THR A 506 -27.57 -7.28 -31.97
N SER A 507 -28.49 -7.34 -31.01
CA SER A 507 -28.19 -7.64 -29.61
C SER A 507 -28.32 -9.13 -29.28
N THR A 508 -28.73 -9.99 -30.22
CA THR A 508 -28.96 -11.43 -29.97
C THR A 508 -27.69 -12.19 -29.59
N GLN A 509 -26.52 -11.69 -30.00
CA GLN A 509 -25.21 -12.21 -29.62
C GLN A 509 -24.84 -11.87 -28.16
N ILE A 510 -25.53 -10.91 -27.53
CA ILE A 510 -25.38 -10.62 -26.10
C ILE A 510 -26.21 -11.67 -25.35
N TYR A 511 -25.53 -12.74 -24.93
CA TYR A 511 -26.16 -13.92 -24.37
C TYR A 511 -26.61 -13.71 -22.92
N SER A 512 -25.78 -13.04 -22.12
CA SER A 512 -26.08 -12.73 -20.72
C SER A 512 -25.50 -11.40 -20.27
N VAL A 513 -26.19 -10.80 -19.30
CA VAL A 513 -25.76 -9.63 -18.54
C VAL A 513 -25.92 -9.96 -17.05
N ILE A 514 -24.79 -10.04 -16.34
CA ILE A 514 -24.74 -10.61 -14.99
C ILE A 514 -24.18 -9.60 -13.99
N ALA A 515 -24.90 -9.37 -12.89
CA ALA A 515 -24.39 -8.63 -11.75
C ALA A 515 -23.62 -9.57 -10.82
N LEU A 516 -22.30 -9.42 -10.69
CA LEU A 516 -21.50 -10.18 -9.73
C LEU A 516 -21.62 -9.53 -8.34
N HIS A 517 -21.84 -10.33 -7.31
CA HIS A 517 -21.91 -9.82 -5.93
C HIS A 517 -21.38 -10.82 -4.90
N PRO A 518 -20.78 -10.36 -3.79
CA PRO A 518 -20.21 -11.26 -2.80
C PRO A 518 -21.22 -11.79 -1.77
N PHE A 519 -22.34 -11.09 -1.55
CA PHE A 519 -23.21 -11.33 -0.40
C PHE A 519 -24.65 -11.74 -0.77
N GLY A 520 -25.12 -12.83 -0.14
CA GLY A 520 -26.50 -13.30 -0.23
C GLY A 520 -26.64 -14.57 -1.09
N LYS A 521 -27.41 -15.53 -0.60
CA LYS A 521 -27.48 -16.90 -1.16
C LYS A 521 -28.43 -17.05 -2.37
N ASN A 522 -29.27 -16.06 -2.64
CA ASN A 522 -30.32 -16.17 -3.66
C ASN A 522 -29.91 -15.47 -4.95
N GLN A 523 -30.26 -16.07 -6.09
CA GLN A 523 -30.08 -15.46 -7.40
C GLN A 523 -31.27 -14.54 -7.71
N LEU A 524 -31.01 -13.26 -7.99
CA LEU A 524 -32.00 -12.38 -8.62
C LEU A 524 -32.03 -12.66 -10.12
N THR A 525 -33.23 -12.73 -10.66
CA THR A 525 -33.46 -12.83 -12.11
C THR A 525 -34.47 -11.75 -12.47
N LYS A 526 -34.24 -11.02 -13.57
CA LYS A 526 -35.19 -10.00 -14.02
C LYS A 526 -36.51 -10.63 -14.48
N TRP A 527 -36.42 -11.78 -15.13
CA TRP A 527 -37.56 -12.52 -15.63
C TRP A 527 -37.82 -13.74 -14.75
N HIS A 528 -39.08 -13.98 -14.38
CA HIS A 528 -39.44 -15.19 -13.67
C HIS A 528 -39.16 -16.41 -14.55
N LYS A 529 -38.54 -17.46 -13.97
CA LYS A 529 -38.33 -18.75 -14.66
C LYS A 529 -39.70 -19.36 -14.99
N ILE A 530 -40.20 -19.10 -16.19
CA ILE A 530 -41.34 -19.83 -16.73
C ILE A 530 -40.82 -21.23 -17.07
N LYS A 531 -41.37 -22.28 -16.42
CA LYS A 531 -40.97 -23.66 -16.71
C LYS A 531 -41.07 -23.91 -18.22
N GLY A 532 -39.97 -24.35 -18.83
CA GLY A 532 -39.88 -24.66 -20.26
C GLY A 532 -39.52 -23.49 -21.18
N PHE A 533 -39.45 -22.25 -20.71
CA PHE A 533 -39.08 -21.09 -21.52
C PHE A 533 -37.80 -20.43 -21.00
N ARG A 534 -36.79 -20.34 -21.86
CA ARG A 534 -35.56 -19.58 -21.59
C ARG A 534 -35.69 -18.20 -22.24
N ILE A 535 -35.78 -17.16 -21.41
CA ILE A 535 -35.88 -15.78 -21.87
C ILE A 535 -34.46 -15.27 -22.15
N PHE A 536 -34.22 -14.80 -23.36
CA PHE A 536 -32.94 -14.22 -23.80
C PHE A 536 -33.05 -12.69 -23.90
N PRO A 537 -32.04 -11.94 -23.44
CA PRO A 537 -30.80 -12.40 -22.81
C PRO A 537 -31.04 -12.86 -21.37
N MET A 538 -30.12 -13.64 -20.80
CA MET A 538 -30.13 -13.95 -19.38
C MET A 538 -29.70 -12.71 -18.58
N ILE A 539 -30.60 -12.19 -17.74
CA ILE A 539 -30.32 -11.00 -16.90
C ILE A 539 -30.54 -11.39 -15.44
N GLU A 540 -29.44 -11.56 -14.73
CA GLU A 540 -29.45 -12.13 -13.39
C GLU A 540 -28.26 -11.64 -12.56
N SER A 541 -28.32 -11.89 -11.27
CA SER A 541 -27.18 -11.73 -10.38
C SER A 541 -26.44 -13.07 -10.26
N CYS A 542 -25.16 -13.06 -9.93
CA CYS A 542 -24.40 -14.25 -9.59
C CYS A 542 -23.58 -13.99 -8.32
N GLN A 543 -23.72 -14.87 -7.32
CA GLN A 543 -22.91 -14.76 -6.12
C GLN A 543 -21.51 -15.28 -6.43
N LEU A 544 -20.50 -14.45 -6.22
CA LEU A 544 -19.10 -14.80 -6.36
C LEU A 544 -18.37 -14.32 -5.09
N SER A 545 -18.15 -15.26 -4.18
CA SER A 545 -17.49 -15.05 -2.89
C SER A 545 -16.33 -16.03 -2.70
N PHE A 546 -15.62 -15.94 -1.57
CA PHE A 546 -14.54 -16.87 -1.26
C PHE A 546 -15.01 -18.32 -1.17
N GLU A 547 -16.19 -18.55 -0.59
CA GLU A 547 -16.76 -19.88 -0.34
C GLU A 547 -17.65 -20.38 -1.49
N SER A 548 -18.13 -19.49 -2.35
CA SER A 548 -19.08 -19.83 -3.40
C SER A 548 -18.64 -19.30 -4.76
N ASN A 549 -18.57 -20.21 -5.73
CA ASN A 549 -18.19 -19.91 -7.11
C ASN A 549 -19.31 -20.32 -8.08
N PHE A 550 -20.46 -19.65 -8.00
CA PHE A 550 -21.58 -19.89 -8.92
C PHE A 550 -21.28 -19.46 -10.36
N LEU A 551 -20.07 -18.97 -10.62
CA LEU A 551 -19.60 -18.68 -11.96
C LEU A 551 -19.37 -19.95 -12.79
N GLU A 552 -19.12 -21.11 -12.14
CA GLU A 552 -19.00 -22.42 -12.81
C GLU A 552 -20.24 -22.75 -13.65
N ASP A 553 -21.42 -22.32 -13.20
CA ASP A 553 -22.67 -22.51 -13.93
C ASP A 553 -22.71 -21.83 -15.29
N TYR A 554 -21.83 -20.85 -15.54
CA TYR A 554 -21.79 -20.14 -16.81
C TYR A 554 -20.78 -20.72 -17.79
N ILE A 555 -19.77 -21.45 -17.31
CA ILE A 555 -18.73 -22.03 -18.17
C ILE A 555 -19.34 -22.99 -19.19
N LYS A 556 -20.36 -23.75 -18.77
CA LYS A 556 -21.11 -24.65 -19.66
C LYS A 556 -21.79 -23.93 -20.84
N TYR A 557 -21.93 -22.60 -20.79
CA TYR A 557 -22.46 -21.82 -21.91
C TYR A 557 -21.36 -21.22 -22.80
N PHE A 558 -20.09 -21.32 -22.41
CA PHE A 558 -18.96 -20.91 -23.25
C PHE A 558 -18.66 -21.95 -24.33
N GLU A 559 -18.94 -23.22 -24.03
CA GLU A 559 -18.83 -24.33 -24.98
C GLU A 559 -20.24 -24.64 -25.47
N PHE A 560 -20.54 -24.39 -26.74
CA PHE A 560 -21.88 -24.59 -27.29
C PHE A 560 -21.82 -25.47 -28.53
N ASP A 561 -22.39 -26.68 -28.39
CA ASP A 561 -22.61 -27.63 -29.47
C ASP A 561 -23.73 -27.20 -30.44
#